data_AF-A0A920B136-F1
#
_entry.id   AF-A0A920B136-F1
#
_cell.length_a   1.000
_cell.length_b   1.000
_cell.length_c   1.000
_cell.angle_alpha   90.00
_cell.angle_beta   90.00
_cell.angle_gamma   90.00
#
_symmetry.space_group_name_H-M   'P 1'
#
loop_
_entity.id
_entity.type
_entity.pdbx_description
1 polymer ?
#
loop_
_entity_poly.entity_id
_entity_poly.type
_entity_poly.pdbx_seq_one_letter_code
_entity_poly.pdbx_strand_id
1 'polypeptide(L)' 'MPLENGLVRFETKTERALYAKVIASEANWMESQTCDRFITYLRARQDLDSFQEGFKAKTN' A
#
# COMPACT_ATOMS: atom_id res chain seq x y z
N MET A 1 9.68 19.32 -19.58
CA MET A 1 9.30 19.21 -18.15
C MET A 1 9.47 17.76 -17.75
N PRO A 2 10.27 17.41 -16.73
CA PRO A 2 10.49 16.01 -16.41
C PRO A 2 9.29 15.46 -15.62
N LEU A 3 8.74 14.35 -16.10
CA LEU A 3 7.66 13.55 -15.51
C LEU A 3 8.15 12.76 -14.28
N GLU A 4 8.80 13.41 -13.31
CA GLU A 4 9.43 12.69 -12.19
C GLU A 4 8.49 12.38 -11.00
N ASN A 5 7.27 12.93 -10.96
CA ASN A 5 6.38 12.80 -9.78
C ASN A 5 5.24 11.76 -9.92
N GLY A 6 5.32 10.80 -10.86
CA GLY A 6 4.20 9.88 -11.13
C GLY A 6 4.48 8.37 -11.01
N LEU A 7 5.75 7.96 -10.91
CA LEU A 7 6.10 6.54 -10.93
C LEU A 7 6.41 6.06 -9.51
N VAL A 8 5.43 5.45 -8.87
CA VAL A 8 5.69 4.62 -7.69
C VAL A 8 6.58 3.47 -8.15
N ARG A 9 7.88 3.56 -7.80
CA ARG A 9 8.85 2.50 -8.06
C ARG A 9 8.69 1.47 -6.94
N PHE A 10 8.43 0.23 -7.33
CA PHE A 10 8.37 -0.89 -6.40
C PHE A 10 9.62 -1.73 -6.62
N GLU A 11 10.28 -2.08 -5.53
CA GLU A 11 11.50 -2.89 -5.58
C GLU A 11 11.16 -4.37 -5.77
N THR A 12 9.95 -4.78 -5.36
CA THR A 12 9.49 -6.16 -5.48
C THR A 12 8.06 -6.27 -6.01
N LYS A 13 7.75 -7.44 -6.61
CA LYS A 13 6.37 -7.78 -7.01
C LYS A 13 5.42 -7.80 -5.81
N THR A 14 5.91 -8.23 -4.64
CA THR A 14 5.16 -8.27 -3.39
C THR A 14 4.78 -6.88 -2.92
N GLU A 15 5.73 -5.95 -2.91
CA GLU A 15 5.47 -4.56 -2.56
C GLU A 15 4.41 -3.92 -3.47
N ARG A 16 4.52 -4.15 -4.79
CA ARG A 16 3.51 -3.70 -5.76
C ARG A 16 2.12 -4.27 -5.46
N ALA A 17 2.04 -5.57 -5.16
CA ALA A 17 0.77 -6.22 -4.85
C ALA A 17 0.13 -5.69 -3.55
N LEU A 18 0.95 -5.48 -2.51
CA LEU A 18 0.52 -4.88 -1.26
C LEU A 18 0.03 -3.44 -1.47
N TYR A 19 0.75 -2.64 -2.24
CA TYR A 19 0.32 -1.29 -2.58
C TYR A 19 -1.00 -1.28 -3.37
N ALA A 20 -1.16 -2.14 -4.36
CA ALA A 20 -2.42 -2.25 -5.10
C ALA A 20 -3.60 -2.63 -4.19
N LYS A 21 -3.38 -3.53 -3.22
CA LYS A 21 -4.37 -3.90 -2.20
C LYS A 21 -4.76 -2.72 -1.31
N VAL A 22 -3.80 -1.88 -0.93
CA VAL A 22 -4.06 -0.64 -0.16
C VAL A 22 -4.98 0.29 -0.95
N ILE A 23 -4.63 0.60 -2.20
CA ILE A 23 -5.43 1.50 -3.05
C ILE A 23 -6.84 0.96 -3.28
N ALA A 24 -6.98 -0.33 -3.57
CA ALA A 24 -8.30 -0.95 -3.75
C ALA A 24 -9.15 -0.89 -2.47
N SER A 25 -8.53 -1.15 -1.31
CA SER A 25 -9.23 -1.10 -0.02
C SER A 25 -9.63 0.32 0.38
N GLU A 26 -8.79 1.31 0.07
CA GLU A 26 -9.08 2.73 0.26
C GLU A 26 -10.26 3.18 -0.61
N ALA A 27 -10.24 2.85 -1.91
CA ALA A 27 -11.34 3.16 -2.81
C ALA A 27 -12.66 2.53 -2.33
N ASN A 28 -12.63 1.24 -1.96
CA ASN A 28 -13.80 0.56 -1.41
C ASN A 28 -14.32 1.23 -0.13
N TRP A 29 -13.42 1.67 0.76
CA TRP A 29 -13.84 2.38 1.97
C TRP A 29 -14.44 3.75 1.63
N MET A 30 -13.84 4.51 0.71
CA MET A 30 -14.36 5.80 0.30
C MET A 30 -15.76 5.71 -0.34
N GLU A 31 -16.10 4.59 -0.97
CA GLU A 31 -17.44 4.36 -1.54
C GLU A 31 -18.55 4.16 -0.50
N SER A 32 -18.25 3.61 0.69
CA SER A 32 -19.30 3.20 1.64
C SER A 32 -19.01 3.50 3.11
N GLN A 33 -17.87 4.10 3.44
CA GLN A 33 -17.40 4.59 4.74
C GLN A 33 -17.75 3.75 5.99
N THR A 34 -17.93 2.44 5.84
CA THR A 34 -18.23 1.56 6.97
C THR A 34 -16.97 1.24 7.77
N CYS A 35 -17.15 0.94 9.06
CA CYS A 35 -16.06 0.52 9.94
C CYS A 35 -15.33 -0.73 9.41
N ASP A 36 -16.05 -1.71 8.87
CA ASP A 36 -15.44 -2.94 8.34
C ASP A 36 -14.50 -2.66 7.16
N ARG A 37 -14.92 -1.76 6.25
CA ARG A 37 -14.08 -1.35 5.10
C ARG A 37 -12.90 -0.52 5.56
N PHE A 38 -13.08 0.33 6.58
CA PHE A 38 -11.98 1.08 7.19
C PHE A 38 -10.94 0.14 7.82
N ILE A 39 -11.39 -0.87 8.58
CA ILE A 39 -10.51 -1.89 9.17
C ILE A 39 -9.75 -2.65 8.09
N THR A 40 -10.42 -2.97 6.97
CA THR A 40 -9.78 -3.64 5.82
C THR A 40 -8.68 -2.78 5.20
N TYR A 41 -8.94 -1.48 4.99
CA TYR A 41 -7.93 -0.53 4.53
C TYR A 41 -6.75 -0.42 5.49
N LEU A 42 -7.00 -0.27 6.80
CA LEU A 42 -5.95 -0.19 7.81
C LEU A 42 -5.07 -1.44 7.83
N ARG A 43 -5.66 -2.64 7.76
CA ARG A 43 -4.90 -3.89 7.68
C ARG A 43 -4.05 -3.97 6.42
N ALA A 44 -4.60 -3.60 5.26
CA ALA A 44 -3.83 -3.58 4.02
C ALA A 44 -2.64 -2.60 4.11
N ARG A 45 -2.83 -1.45 4.78
CA ARG A 45 -1.76 -0.48 5.00
C ARG A 45 -0.67 -1.04 5.91
N GLN A 46 -1.07 -1.67 7.02
CA GLN A 46 -0.15 -2.31 7.95
C GLN A 46 0.67 -3.43 7.29
N ASP A 47 0.05 -4.25 6.42
CA ASP A 47 0.76 -5.29 5.66
C ASP A 47 1.88 -4.68 4.80
N LEU A 48 1.61 -3.55 4.12
CA LEU A 48 2.60 -2.85 3.30
C LEU A 48 3.71 -2.25 4.16
N ASP A 49 3.35 -1.58 5.26
CA ASP A 49 4.32 -0.94 6.15
C ASP A 49 5.26 -1.99 6.78
N SER A 50 4.71 -3.10 7.28
CA SER A 50 5.50 -4.22 7.82
C SER A 50 6.42 -4.85 6.77
N PHE A 51 5.97 -4.96 5.51
CA PHE A 51 6.82 -5.43 4.43
C PHE A 51 7.99 -4.47 4.18
N GLN A 52 7.72 -3.16 4.13
CA GLN A 52 8.74 -2.14 3.89
C GLN A 52 9.74 -2.04 5.05
N GLU A 53 9.29 -2.16 6.30
CA GLU A 53 10.16 -2.22 7.47
C GLU A 53 11.07 -3.46 7.43
N GLY A 54 10.49 -4.63 7.17
CA GLY A 54 11.26 -5.88 7.05
C GLY A 54 12.22 -5.89 5.86
N PHE A 55 11.87 -5.21 4.77
CA PHE A 55 12.74 -5.07 3.60
C PHE A 55 13.90 -4.11 3.85
N LYS A 56 13.63 -2.95 4.46
CA LYS A 56 14.66 -1.97 4.87
C LYS A 56 15.64 -2.59 5.86
N ALA A 57 15.15 -3.39 6.82
CA ALA A 57 15.99 -4.08 7.80
C ALA A 57 16.92 -5.14 7.18
N LYS A 58 16.61 -5.66 5.98
CA LYS A 58 17.48 -6.62 5.26
C LYS A 58 18.51 -5.97 4.34
N THR A 59 18.36 -4.68 4.07
CA THR A 59 19.18 -3.94 3.09
C THR A 59 20.24 -3.05 3.77
N ASN A 60 20.16 -2.89 5.09
CA ASN A 60 21.21 -2.32 5.96
C ASN A 60 22.10 -3.43 6.54
#